data_AF-A0A3E1KA27-F1
#
_entry.id   AF-A0A3E1KA27-F1
#
_cell.length_a   1.000
_cell.length_b   1.000
_cell.length_c   1.000
_cell.angle_alpha   90.00
_cell.angle_beta   90.00
_cell.angle_gamma   90.00
#
_symmetry.space_group_name_H-M   'P 1'
#
loop_
_entity.id
_entity.type
_entity.pdbx_description
1 polymer ?
#
loop_
_entity_poly.entity_id
_entity_poly.type
_entity_poly.pdbx_seq_one_letter_code
_entity_poly.pdbx_strand_id
1 'polypeptide(L)' 'MIAVGDSARAVFELGPDREWQLENQYGGSCGIRADFYERGKTVEIYIKGGKVVKICQRND' A
#
# COMPACT_ATOMS: atom_id res chain seq x y z
N MET A 1 -9.79 -4.32 9.14
CA MET A 1 -9.99 -3.02 8.46
C MET A 1 -8.71 -2.23 8.63
N ILE A 2 -8.12 -1.72 7.56
CA ILE A 2 -6.91 -0.88 7.60
C ILE A 2 -7.32 0.59 7.51
N ALA A 3 -6.69 1.43 8.31
CA ALA A 3 -6.87 2.87 8.31
C ALA A 3 -5.53 3.60 8.12
N VAL A 4 -5.63 4.89 7.77
CA VAL A 4 -4.46 5.77 7.74
C VAL A 4 -3.88 5.89 9.16
N GLY A 5 -2.56 5.76 9.27
CA GLY A 5 -1.84 5.74 10.56
C GLY A 5 -1.53 4.34 11.08
N ASP A 6 -2.18 3.30 10.56
CA ASP A 6 -1.90 1.92 10.93
C ASP A 6 -0.47 1.52 10.57
N SER A 7 0.05 0.54 11.30
CA SER A 7 1.39 0.02 11.04
C SER A 7 1.45 -0.71 9.71
N ALA A 8 2.60 -0.62 9.03
CA ALA A 8 2.88 -1.40 7.82
C ALA A 8 2.70 -2.90 8.06
N ARG A 9 3.08 -3.37 9.26
CA ARG A 9 2.92 -4.76 9.67
C ARG A 9 1.47 -5.24 9.55
N ALA A 10 0.51 -4.45 10.02
CA ALA A 10 -0.91 -4.78 9.92
C ALA A 10 -1.37 -4.94 8.46
N VAL A 11 -0.77 -4.20 7.52
CA VAL A 11 -1.07 -4.34 6.08
C VAL A 11 -0.49 -5.64 5.54
N PHE A 12 0.77 -5.95 5.84
CA PHE A 12 1.43 -7.16 5.34
C PHE A 12 0.87 -8.45 5.95
N GLU A 13 0.38 -8.41 7.19
CA GLU A 13 -0.31 -9.54 7.83
C GLU A 13 -1.64 -9.89 7.13
N LEU A 14 -2.24 -8.97 6.39
CA LEU A 14 -3.42 -9.26 5.56
C LEU A 14 -3.09 -9.95 4.24
N GLY A 15 -1.80 -10.00 3.84
CA GLY A 15 -1.35 -10.64 2.61
C GLY A 15 -1.79 -9.87 1.36
N PRO A 16 -1.12 -8.76 1.01
CA PRO A 16 -1.40 -8.06 -0.24
C PRO A 16 -1.12 -8.94 -1.46
N ASP A 17 -1.91 -8.78 -2.51
CA ASP A 17 -1.72 -9.50 -3.77
C ASP A 17 -0.47 -9.04 -4.50
N ARG A 18 -0.10 -7.76 -4.34
CA ARG A 18 1.10 -7.18 -4.95
C ARG A 18 1.73 -6.12 -4.06
N GLU A 19 3.06 -6.11 -4.06
CA GLU A 19 3.86 -5.10 -3.39
C GLU A 19 4.75 -4.37 -4.39
N TRP A 20 4.85 -3.05 -4.23
CA TRP A 20 5.70 -2.19 -5.02
C TRP A 20 6.59 -1.35 -4.11
N GLN A 21 7.90 -1.45 -4.31
CA GLN A 21 8.82 -0.46 -3.78
C GLN A 21 8.65 0.83 -4.57
N LEU A 22 8.27 1.91 -3.90
CA LEU A 22 8.17 3.23 -4.52
C LEU A 22 9.55 3.89 -4.44
N GLU A 23 10.02 4.40 -5.58
CA GLU A 23 11.28 5.10 -5.69
C GLU A 23 11.04 6.53 -6.22
N ASN A 24 11.88 7.48 -5.81
CA ASN A 24 11.92 8.77 -6.47
C ASN A 24 12.67 8.67 -7.81
N GLN A 25 12.66 9.76 -8.57
CA GLN A 25 13.36 9.88 -9.85
C GLN A 25 14.88 9.63 -9.79
N TYR A 26 15.47 9.58 -8.59
CA TYR A 26 16.89 9.33 -8.35
C TYR A 26 17.16 7.90 -7.83
N GLY A 27 16.16 7.01 -7.81
CA GLY A 27 16.28 5.64 -7.31
C GLY A 27 16.25 5.51 -5.77
N GLY A 28 15.89 6.58 -5.05
CA GLY A 28 15.80 6.58 -3.60
C GLY A 28 14.45 6.05 -3.10
N SER A 29 14.47 5.17 -2.10
CA SER A 29 13.25 4.62 -1.48
C SER A 29 12.31 5.73 -0.95
N CYS A 30 11.06 5.70 -1.40
CA CYS A 30 10.03 6.67 -1.06
C CYS A 30 8.79 6.05 -0.38
N GLY A 31 8.78 4.74 -0.19
CA GLY A 31 7.71 4.01 0.49
C GLY A 31 7.38 2.70 -0.21
N ILE A 32 6.26 2.11 0.19
CA ILE A 32 5.74 0.87 -0.37
C ILE A 32 4.29 1.10 -0.79
N ARG A 33 3.85 0.53 -1.92
CA ARG A 33 2.44 0.39 -2.26
C ARG A 33 2.06 -1.09 -2.21
N ALA A 34 1.03 -1.41 -1.44
CA ALA A 34 0.45 -2.73 -1.33
C ALA A 34 -0.92 -2.72 -2.01
N ASP A 35 -1.11 -3.56 -3.01
CA ASP A 35 -2.33 -3.66 -3.80
C ASP A 35 -3.13 -4.90 -3.35
N PHE A 36 -4.43 -4.71 -3.14
CA PHE A 36 -5.39 -5.78 -2.83
C PHE A 36 -6.44 -5.83 -3.94
N TYR A 37 -6.59 -6.99 -4.58
CA TYR A 37 -7.53 -7.20 -5.67
C TYR A 37 -8.83 -7.80 -5.13
N GLU A 38 -9.89 -6.99 -5.12
CA GLU A 38 -11.21 -7.41 -4.69
C GLU A 38 -12.17 -7.32 -5.87
N ARG A 39 -12.57 -8.44 -6.46
CA ARG A 39 -13.66 -8.59 -7.48
C ARG A 39 -14.14 -7.29 -8.14
N GLY A 40 -13.36 -6.76 -9.09
CA GLY A 40 -13.70 -5.57 -9.88
C GLY A 40 -13.19 -4.22 -9.32
N LYS A 41 -12.43 -4.25 -8.22
CA LYS A 41 -11.73 -3.09 -7.68
C LYS A 41 -10.34 -3.49 -7.17
N THR A 42 -9.42 -2.54 -7.25
CA THR A 42 -8.11 -2.60 -6.63
C THR A 42 -8.07 -1.59 -5.48
N VAL A 43 -7.74 -2.06 -4.28
CA VAL A 43 -7.44 -1.20 -3.12
C VAL A 43 -5.94 -1.03 -3.04
N GLU A 44 -5.45 0.19 -3.21
CA GLU A 44 -4.03 0.53 -3.14
C GLU A 44 -3.73 1.17 -1.78
N ILE A 45 -2.82 0.59 -1.01
CA ILE A 45 -2.41 1.08 0.30
C ILE A 45 -0.97 1.59 0.21
N TYR A 46 -0.77 2.86 0.50
CA TYR A 46 0.54 3.49 0.48
C TYR A 46 1.11 3.57 1.89
N ILE A 47 2.35 3.12 2.05
CA ILE A 47 3.07 3.02 3.30
C ILE A 47 4.34 3.87 3.20
N LYS A 48 4.58 4.71 4.21
CA LYS A 48 5.82 5.49 4.33
C LYS A 48 6.24 5.58 5.79
N GLY A 49 7.53 5.38 6.06
CA GLY A 49 8.05 5.38 7.42
C GLY A 49 7.41 4.32 8.33
N GLY A 50 7.04 3.16 7.75
CA GLY A 50 6.43 2.05 8.49
C GLY A 50 4.95 2.26 8.86
N LYS A 51 4.27 3.27 8.32
CA LYS A 51 2.85 3.54 8.56
C LYS A 51 2.08 3.77 7.26
N VAL A 52 0.79 3.46 7.28
CA VAL A 52 -0.14 3.78 6.20
C VAL A 52 -0.32 5.29 6.13
N VAL A 53 -0.04 5.86 4.97
CA VAL A 53 -0.18 7.30 4.71
C VAL A 53 -1.34 7.63 3.78
N LYS A 54 -1.78 6.67 2.96
CA LYS A 54 -2.88 6.87 2.01
C LYS A 54 -3.51 5.54 1.64
N ILE A 55 -4.83 5.55 1.41
CA ILE A 55 -5.58 4.43 0.85
C ILE A 55 -6.34 4.96 -0.35
N CYS A 56 -6.19 4.30 -1.50
CA CYS A 56 -6.94 4.59 -2.72
C CYS A 56 -7.77 3.37 -3.11
N GLN A 57 -8.88 3.62 -3.79
CA GLN A 57 -9.68 2.59 -4.43
C GLN A 57 -9.80 2.94 -5.90
N ARG A 58 -9.51 1.98 -6.76
CA ARG A 58 -9.68 2.08 -8.20
C ARG A 58 -10.64 0.99 -8.64
N ASN A 59 -11.67 1.36 -9.39
CA ASN A 59 -12.47 0.36 -10.10
C ASN A 59 -11.68 -0.05 -11.34
N ASP A 60 -11.60 -1.36 -11.59
CA ASP A 60 -10.95 -1.90 -12.78
C ASP A 60 -11.93 -1.98 -13.96
#